data_AF-A0A9W6SWA5-F1
#
_entry.id   AF-A0A9W6SWA5-F1
#
_cell.length_a   1.000
_cell.length_b   1.000
_cell.length_c   1.000
_cell.angle_alpha   90.00
_cell.angle_beta   90.00
_cell.angle_gamma   90.00
#
_symmetry.space_group_name_H-M   'P 1'
#
loop_
_entity.id
_entity.type
_entity.pdbx_description
1 polymer ?
#
loop_
_entity_poly.entity_id
_entity_poly.type
_entity_poly.pdbx_seq_one_letter_code
_entity_poly.pdbx_strand_id
1 'polypeptide(L)'
;MTDITGTTPGEIKVQPGTLIDHEKIKTHFPSARIKKLMQSDEDIGKVAQGTPVAVGRALELFLCSLVEKSCETAYNQQSKKVTLQVLKKTIEENEKFDFLVGICDRYTGK
;
A
#
# COMPACT_ATOMS: atom_id res chain seq x y z
N MET A 1 34.39 -10.78 -12.44
CA MET A 1 35.31 -11.18 -11.36
C MET A 1 34.46 -11.26 -10.10
N THR A 2 33.84 -12.42 -9.87
CA THR A 2 32.96 -12.69 -8.73
C THR A 2 33.80 -12.86 -7.48
N ASP A 3 33.39 -12.23 -6.39
CA ASP A 3 34.05 -12.40 -5.08
C ASP A 3 33.89 -13.85 -4.58
N ILE A 4 34.73 -14.26 -3.62
CA ILE A 4 34.84 -15.65 -3.13
C ILE A 4 33.56 -16.20 -2.47
N THR A 5 32.53 -15.36 -2.31
CA THR A 5 31.19 -15.68 -1.80
C THR A 5 30.11 -15.79 -2.89
N GLY A 6 30.47 -15.64 -4.17
CA GLY A 6 29.58 -15.90 -5.30
C GLY A 6 28.38 -14.95 -5.45
N THR A 7 28.42 -13.74 -4.87
CA THR A 7 27.29 -12.79 -4.94
C THR A 7 27.66 -11.53 -5.72
N THR A 8 26.85 -11.19 -6.72
CA THR A 8 26.94 -9.94 -7.50
C THR A 8 26.26 -8.78 -6.76
N PRO A 9 26.83 -7.56 -6.69
CA PRO A 9 26.20 -6.43 -6.03
C PRO A 9 24.90 -6.00 -6.74
N GLY A 10 23.76 -6.11 -6.06
CA GLY A 10 22.45 -5.63 -6.55
C GLY A 10 21.30 -6.63 -6.51
N GLU A 11 21.54 -7.89 -6.13
CA GLU A 11 20.48 -8.90 -6.05
C GLU A 11 19.80 -8.89 -4.68
N ILE A 12 18.58 -8.33 -4.61
CA ILE A 12 17.70 -8.49 -3.44
C ILE A 12 17.20 -9.93 -3.45
N LYS A 13 17.87 -10.78 -2.67
CA LYS A 13 17.47 -12.18 -2.51
C LYS A 13 16.20 -12.24 -1.63
N VAL A 14 15.03 -12.26 -2.26
CA VAL A 14 13.78 -12.56 -1.56
C VAL A 14 13.83 -14.03 -1.16
N GLN A 15 13.99 -14.30 0.14
CA GLN A 15 14.08 -15.67 0.65
C GLN A 15 12.69 -16.34 0.59
N PRO A 16 12.54 -17.48 -0.11
CA PRO A 16 11.31 -18.26 -0.03
C PRO A 16 11.28 -18.94 1.35
N GLY A 17 10.43 -18.42 2.26
CA GLY A 17 10.32 -18.97 3.61
C GLY A 17 9.92 -17.99 4.71
N THR A 18 9.79 -16.69 4.45
CA THR A 18 9.08 -15.81 5.39
C THR A 18 7.58 -16.01 5.18
N LEU A 19 7.05 -17.13 5.71
CA LEU A 19 5.62 -17.22 5.98
C LEU A 19 5.34 -16.10 6.98
N ILE A 20 4.88 -14.97 6.45
CA ILE A 20 4.33 -13.91 7.23
C ILE A 20 3.21 -14.55 8.06
N ASP A 21 3.47 -14.77 9.34
CA ASP A 21 2.49 -15.31 10.27
C ASP A 21 1.36 -14.28 10.34
N HIS A 22 0.31 -14.52 9.55
CA HIS A 22 -0.83 -13.63 9.44
C HIS A 22 -1.55 -13.49 10.79
N GLU A 23 -1.33 -14.35 11.78
CA GLU A 23 -1.82 -14.13 13.14
C GLU A 23 -0.98 -13.08 13.90
N LYS A 24 0.33 -13.02 13.66
CA LYS A 24 1.26 -12.13 14.40
C LYS A 24 1.44 -10.73 13.82
N ILE A 25 0.98 -10.45 12.58
CA ILE A 25 0.88 -9.06 12.13
C ILE A 25 -0.23 -8.37 12.91
N LYS A 26 0.16 -7.61 13.94
CA LYS A 26 -0.69 -6.61 14.56
C LYS A 26 -0.69 -5.41 13.64
N THR A 27 -1.86 -5.10 13.07
CA THR A 27 -2.01 -3.85 12.34
C THR A 27 -1.81 -2.67 13.30
N HIS A 28 -1.11 -1.65 12.82
CA HIS A 28 -0.93 -0.38 13.51
C HIS A 28 -2.18 0.51 13.41
N PHE A 29 -3.16 0.13 12.59
CA PHE A 29 -4.43 0.86 12.50
C PHE A 29 -5.38 0.50 13.66
N PRO A 30 -5.92 1.51 14.39
CA PRO A 30 -6.84 1.24 15.49
C PRO A 30 -8.16 0.61 15.02
N SER A 31 -8.45 -0.61 15.48
CA SER A 31 -9.68 -1.35 15.11
C SER A 31 -10.96 -0.56 15.43
N ALA A 32 -10.99 0.16 16.55
CA ALA A 32 -12.12 1.01 16.94
C ALA A 32 -12.35 2.16 15.96
N ARG A 33 -11.28 2.74 15.40
CA ARG A 33 -11.39 3.84 14.42
C ARG A 33 -11.91 3.32 13.08
N ILE A 34 -11.40 2.17 12.63
CA ILE A 34 -11.89 1.49 11.42
C ILE A 34 -13.38 1.17 11.59
N LYS A 35 -13.78 0.56 12.71
CA LYS A 35 -15.18 0.27 13.00
C LYS A 35 -16.07 1.52 12.91
N LYS A 36 -15.61 2.65 13.47
CA LYS A 36 -16.35 3.92 13.42
C LYS A 36 -16.50 4.47 12.00
N LEU A 37 -15.47 4.34 11.15
CA LEU A 37 -15.56 4.70 9.73
C LEU A 37 -16.46 3.76 8.93
N MET A 38 -16.43 2.46 9.21
CA MET A 38 -17.34 1.50 8.58
C MET A 38 -18.79 1.83 8.93
N GLN A 39 -19.08 2.08 10.20
CA GLN A 39 -20.44 2.37 10.68
C GLN A 39 -20.87 3.84 10.49
N SER A 40 -20.07 4.69 9.81
CA SER A 40 -20.57 5.98 9.36
C SER A 40 -21.45 5.85 8.11
N ASP A 41 -21.37 4.70 7.45
CA ASP A 41 -22.35 4.26 6.46
C ASP A 41 -23.53 3.63 7.21
N GLU A 42 -24.72 4.22 7.08
CA GLU A 42 -25.93 3.80 7.79
C GLU A 42 -26.39 2.39 7.37
N ASP A 43 -26.03 1.94 6.17
CA ASP A 43 -26.34 0.60 5.68
C ASP A 43 -25.45 -0.48 6.34
N ILE A 44 -24.34 -0.07 6.97
CA ILE A 44 -23.43 -0.96 7.69
C ILE A 44 -23.87 -1.07 9.16
N GLY A 45 -24.63 -2.13 9.46
CA GLY A 45 -25.12 -2.45 10.80
C GLY A 45 -24.05 -2.97 11.78
N LYS A 46 -24.30 -4.12 12.44
CA LYS A 46 -23.35 -4.69 13.41
C LYS A 46 -22.17 -5.34 12.68
N VAL A 47 -20.96 -5.00 13.12
CA VAL A 47 -19.71 -5.53 12.56
C VAL A 47 -19.06 -6.50 13.55
N ALA A 48 -18.63 -7.67 13.07
CA ALA A 48 -17.90 -8.65 13.87
C ALA A 48 -16.53 -8.13 14.29
N GLN A 49 -16.00 -8.57 15.44
CA GLN A 49 -14.73 -8.06 15.98
C GLN A 49 -13.53 -8.30 15.04
N GLY A 50 -13.52 -9.40 14.28
CA GLY A 50 -12.45 -9.70 13.34
C GLY A 50 -12.43 -8.81 12.10
N THR A 51 -13.57 -8.25 11.69
CA THR A 51 -13.68 -7.51 10.42
C THR A 51 -12.84 -6.23 10.40
N PRO A 52 -12.87 -5.33 11.41
CA PRO A 52 -12.03 -4.14 11.42
C PRO A 52 -10.53 -4.46 11.45
N VAL A 53 -10.15 -5.57 12.10
CA VAL A 53 -8.74 -6.02 12.16
C VAL A 53 -8.26 -6.46 10.78
N ALA A 54 -9.07 -7.24 10.06
CA ALA A 54 -8.77 -7.67 8.70
C ALA A 54 -8.67 -6.48 7.74
N VAL A 55 -9.59 -5.51 7.83
CA VAL A 55 -9.55 -4.27 7.05
C VAL A 55 -8.27 -3.47 7.35
N GLY A 56 -7.84 -3.36 8.60
CA GLY A 56 -6.59 -2.69 8.96
C GLY A 56 -5.36 -3.32 8.32
N ARG A 57 -5.30 -4.66 8.28
CA ARG A 57 -4.23 -5.40 7.58
C ARG A 57 -4.28 -5.19 6.07
N ALA A 58 -5.47 -5.23 5.48
CA ALA A 58 -5.64 -4.96 4.05
C ALA A 58 -5.21 -3.53 3.70
N LEU A 59 -5.52 -2.55 4.57
CA LEU A 59 -5.10 -1.16 4.41
C LEU A 59 -3.58 -1.01 4.46
N GLU A 60 -2.87 -1.73 5.35
CA GLU A 60 -1.40 -1.73 5.36
C GLU A 60 -0.81 -2.26 4.07
N LEU A 61 -1.28 -3.43 3.61
CA LEU A 61 -0.82 -4.03 2.36
C LEU A 61 -1.11 -3.13 1.16
N PHE A 62 -2.28 -2.49 1.15
CA PHE A 62 -2.65 -1.52 0.13
C PHE A 62 -1.71 -0.30 0.12
N LEU A 63 -1.42 0.29 1.29
CA LEU A 63 -0.52 1.44 1.39
C LEU A 63 0.92 1.08 0.97
N CYS A 64 1.42 -0.08 1.38
CA CYS A 64 2.72 -0.57 0.90
C CYS A 64 2.72 -0.67 -0.63
N SER A 65 1.72 -1.32 -1.23
CA SER A 65 1.61 -1.46 -2.68
C SER A 65 1.53 -0.11 -3.41
N LEU A 66 0.75 0.84 -2.88
CA LEU A 66 0.64 2.18 -3.46
C LEU A 66 1.96 2.94 -3.40
N VAL A 67 2.66 2.88 -2.26
CA VAL A 67 3.96 3.55 -2.07
C VAL A 67 5.03 2.93 -2.98
N GLU A 68 5.11 1.60 -3.04
CA GLU A 68 6.05 0.89 -3.91
C GLU A 68 5.84 1.27 -5.38
N LYS A 69 4.60 1.23 -5.88
CA LYS A 69 4.30 1.65 -7.25
C LYS A 69 4.57 3.13 -7.49
N SER A 70 4.30 3.98 -6.52
CA SER A 70 4.63 5.41 -6.63
C SER A 70 6.14 5.65 -6.71
N CYS A 71 6.93 4.87 -5.97
CA CYS A 71 8.39 4.91 -6.02
C CYS A 71 8.93 4.40 -7.37
N GLU A 72 8.38 3.31 -7.92
CA GLU A 72 8.70 2.82 -9.27
C GLU A 72 8.42 3.91 -10.32
N THR A 73 7.24 4.53 -10.28
CA THR A 73 6.86 5.63 -11.19
C THR A 73 7.79 6.84 -11.03
N ALA A 74 8.18 7.21 -9.80
CA ALA A 74 9.14 8.29 -9.55
C ALA A 74 10.51 7.98 -10.15
N TYR A 75 11.01 6.76 -9.92
CA TYR A 75 12.29 6.29 -10.43
C TYR A 75 12.33 6.34 -11.95
N ASN A 76 11.27 5.86 -12.62
CA ASN A 76 11.13 5.89 -14.07
C ASN A 76 11.10 7.32 -14.64
N GLN A 77 10.68 8.31 -13.85
CA GLN A 77 10.72 9.73 -14.19
C GLN A 77 12.03 10.43 -13.75
N GLN A 78 13.02 9.67 -13.29
CA GLN A 78 14.28 10.20 -12.74
C GLN A 78 14.07 11.16 -11.56
N SER A 79 12.95 11.02 -10.85
CA SER A 79 12.62 11.79 -9.66
C SER A 79 13.06 11.05 -8.40
N LYS A 80 13.65 11.79 -7.45
CA LYS A 80 13.96 11.29 -6.09
C LYS A 80 12.80 11.46 -5.11
N LYS A 81 11.67 12.01 -5.55
CA LYS A 81 10.51 12.33 -4.72
C LYS A 81 9.23 11.81 -5.35
N VAL A 82 8.37 11.23 -4.51
CA VAL A 82 6.97 10.97 -4.87
C VAL A 82 6.21 12.30 -4.73
N THR A 83 6.05 12.99 -5.84
CA THR A 83 5.25 14.22 -5.93
C THR A 83 3.79 13.87 -6.21
N LEU A 84 2.89 14.85 -6.09
CA LEU A 84 1.49 14.64 -6.44
C LEU A 84 1.30 14.24 -7.92
N GLN A 85 2.13 14.75 -8.82
CA GLN A 85 2.11 14.38 -10.25
C GLN A 85 2.54 12.92 -10.46
N VAL A 86 3.56 12.45 -9.74
CA VAL A 86 3.96 11.04 -9.75
C VAL A 86 2.80 10.18 -9.25
N LEU A 87 2.21 10.54 -8.11
CA LEU A 87 1.12 9.78 -7.51
C LEU A 87 -0.10 9.71 -8.44
N LYS A 88 -0.48 10.81 -9.08
CA LYS A 88 -1.56 10.84 -10.08
C LYS A 88 -1.29 9.87 -11.21
N LYS A 89 -0.08 9.93 -11.80
CA LYS A 89 0.32 9.02 -12.86
C LYS A 89 0.29 7.55 -12.42
N THR A 90 0.80 7.24 -11.22
CA THR A 90 0.75 5.87 -10.66
C THR A 90 -0.68 5.36 -10.52
N ILE A 91 -1.62 6.22 -10.15
CA ILE A 91 -3.04 5.87 -10.01
C ILE A 91 -3.67 5.64 -11.39
N GLU A 92 -3.42 6.52 -12.36
CA GLU A 92 -3.98 6.43 -13.72
C GLU A 92 -3.43 5.24 -14.52
N GLU A 93 -2.19 4.84 -14.29
CA GLU A 93 -1.54 3.72 -14.98
C GLU A 93 -1.83 2.34 -14.35
N ASN A 94 -2.58 2.30 -13.24
CA ASN A 94 -2.88 1.05 -12.53
C ASN A 94 -4.38 0.93 -12.22
N GLU A 95 -5.07 0.05 -12.97
CA GLU A 95 -6.51 -0.20 -12.82
C GLU A 95 -6.94 -0.54 -11.38
N LYS A 96 -6.06 -1.16 -10.58
CA LYS A 96 -6.36 -1.51 -9.19
C LYS A 96 -6.50 -0.27 -8.29
N PHE A 97 -6.03 0.88 -8.74
CA PHE A 97 -6.08 2.16 -8.04
C PHE A 97 -7.14 3.11 -8.61
N ASP A 98 -7.97 2.69 -9.56
CA ASP A 98 -8.99 3.54 -10.23
C ASP A 98 -9.93 4.25 -9.21
N PHE A 99 -10.27 3.56 -8.11
CA PHE A 99 -11.08 4.13 -7.04
C PHE A 99 -10.47 5.39 -6.36
N LEU A 100 -9.18 5.68 -6.59
CA LEU A 100 -8.46 6.85 -6.08
C LEU A 100 -8.44 8.02 -7.07
N VAL A 101 -8.76 7.83 -8.35
CA VAL A 101 -8.65 8.87 -9.40
C VAL A 101 -9.40 10.13 -9.00
N GLY A 102 -10.70 9.99 -8.70
CA GLY A 102 -11.55 11.11 -8.30
C GLY A 102 -11.11 11.77 -6.98
N ILE A 103 -10.40 11.04 -6.11
CA ILE A 103 -9.81 11.62 -4.89
C ILE A 103 -8.58 12.44 -5.25
N CYS A 104 -7.69 11.90 -6.09
CA CYS A 104 -6.45 12.54 -6.52
C CYS A 104 -6.69 13.83 -7.30
N ASP A 105 -7.72 13.86 -8.16
CA ASP A 105 -8.07 15.02 -8.96
C ASP A 105 -8.44 16.25 -8.12
N ARG A 106 -9.02 16.05 -6.93
CA ARG A 106 -9.34 17.14 -6.00
C ARG A 106 -8.11 17.88 -5.47
N TYR A 107 -6.92 17.27 -5.56
CA TYR A 107 -5.67 17.84 -5.07
C TYR A 107 -4.75 18.31 -6.19
N THR A 108 -4.89 17.80 -7.42
CA THR A 108 -4.03 18.15 -8.56
C THR A 108 -4.48 19.38 -9.34
N GLY A 109 -5.73 19.82 -9.16
CA GLY A 109 -6.27 21.03 -9.78
C GLY A 109 -6.06 22.34 -9.02
N LYS A 110 -5.09 22.41 -8.09
CA LYS A 110 -4.71 23.63 -7.36
C LYS A 110 -3.36 24.15 -7.82
#